data_AF-A0A1G2BAC2-F1
#
_entry.id   AF-A0A1G2BAC2-F1
#
_cell.length_a   1.000
_cell.length_b   1.000
_cell.length_c   1.000
_cell.angle_alpha   90.00
_cell.angle_beta   90.00
_cell.angle_gamma   90.00
#
_symmetry.space_group_name_H-M   'P 1'
#
loop_
_entity.id
_entity.type
_entity.pdbx_description
1 polymer ?
#
loop_
_entity_poly.entity_id
_entity_poly.type
_entity_poly.pdbx_seq_one_letter_code
_entity_poly.pdbx_strand_id
1 'polypeptide(L)'
;LFLMTGSVNLSLYENLLVSAYGLAAAGQQLGYFQISAIDRFLREKGLQEEVDIFVIDTSPSLSLLNQIIFLGADYFIVPMLPDAFSVQGIENLGTIFEKWKQNWKITGKALSGDTETKFVLAGDGLFIGYVINSYNVYGQQPIKDHRHWMQKIPTKVKGFLSEKHCRNGLVATSWANPLAIIQDYGRIPAKCQEIGTAIFDLDPNLIQDLHQGTKENIEKSKEEFTALSEKIIKIFTEY
;
A
#
# COMPACT_ATOMS: atom_id res chain seq x y z
N LEU A 1 -8.26 7.23 15.30
CA LEU A 1 -7.80 6.10 14.48
C LEU A 1 -8.76 4.95 14.70
N PHE A 2 -9.45 4.51 13.64
CA PHE A 2 -10.27 3.30 13.67
C PHE A 2 -9.44 2.15 13.10
N LEU A 3 -9.53 0.97 13.70
CA LEU A 3 -8.92 -0.25 13.16
C LEU A 3 -10.01 -1.24 12.80
N MET A 4 -10.04 -1.62 11.53
CA MET A 4 -10.88 -2.70 11.06
C MET A 4 -10.04 -3.97 10.94
N THR A 5 -10.36 -4.97 11.75
CA THR A 5 -9.64 -6.24 11.70
C THR A 5 -9.93 -6.97 10.40
N GLY A 6 -8.89 -7.46 9.73
CA GLY A 6 -9.04 -8.38 8.62
C GLY A 6 -9.68 -9.72 9.04
N SER A 7 -10.03 -10.54 8.06
CA SER A 7 -10.58 -11.87 8.30
C SER A 7 -10.03 -12.88 7.31
N VAL A 8 -9.72 -14.09 7.79
CA VAL A 8 -9.35 -15.23 6.94
C VAL A 8 -10.46 -15.58 5.94
N ASN A 9 -11.71 -15.22 6.24
CA ASN A 9 -12.87 -15.42 5.37
C ASN A 9 -12.86 -14.52 4.13
N LEU A 10 -11.96 -13.54 4.02
CA LEU A 10 -11.76 -12.78 2.78
C LEU A 10 -11.34 -13.68 1.61
N SER A 11 -10.74 -14.84 1.88
CA SER A 11 -10.46 -15.87 0.88
C SER A 11 -11.74 -16.43 0.23
N LEU A 12 -12.85 -16.52 0.98
CA LEU A 12 -14.14 -16.95 0.43
C LEU A 12 -14.71 -15.89 -0.53
N TYR A 13 -14.52 -14.62 -0.18
CA TYR A 13 -14.92 -13.50 -1.02
C TYR A 13 -14.09 -13.45 -2.31
N GLU A 14 -12.80 -13.76 -2.24
CA GLU A 14 -11.94 -13.86 -3.42
C GLU A 14 -12.43 -14.88 -4.45
N ASN A 15 -12.93 -16.04 -4.02
CA ASN A 15 -13.54 -17.01 -4.93
C ASN A 15 -14.76 -16.44 -5.67
N LEU A 16 -15.59 -15.66 -4.96
CA LEU A 16 -16.73 -14.97 -5.56
C LEU A 16 -16.28 -13.95 -6.60
N LEU A 17 -15.21 -13.19 -6.29
CA LEU A 17 -14.69 -12.15 -7.17
C LEU A 17 -14.31 -12.67 -8.55
N VAL A 18 -13.87 -13.93 -8.69
CA VAL A 18 -13.49 -14.51 -10.00
C VAL A 18 -14.66 -14.46 -10.97
N SER A 19 -15.84 -14.91 -10.53
CA SER A 19 -17.06 -14.85 -11.33
C SER A 19 -17.54 -13.40 -11.52
N ALA A 20 -17.52 -12.60 -10.45
CA ALA A 20 -18.00 -11.23 -10.46
C ALA A 20 -17.21 -10.33 -11.42
N TYR A 21 -15.88 -10.48 -11.46
CA TYR A 21 -15.01 -9.73 -12.36
C TYR A 21 -15.33 -10.05 -13.83
N GLY A 22 -15.58 -11.32 -14.15
CA GLY A 22 -16.02 -11.73 -15.49
C GLY A 22 -17.37 -11.13 -15.88
N LEU A 23 -18.35 -11.14 -14.96
CA LEU A 23 -19.67 -10.52 -15.19
C LEU A 23 -19.56 -9.01 -15.41
N ALA A 24 -18.76 -8.32 -14.59
CA ALA A 24 -18.53 -6.88 -14.74
C ALA A 24 -17.80 -6.56 -16.04
N ALA A 25 -16.79 -7.35 -16.40
CA ALA A 25 -16.09 -7.23 -17.68
C ALA A 25 -16.98 -7.55 -18.89
N ALA A 26 -18.16 -8.13 -18.69
CA ALA A 26 -19.19 -8.36 -19.70
C ALA A 26 -20.36 -7.35 -19.61
N GLY A 27 -20.25 -6.30 -18.81
CA GLY A 27 -21.27 -5.25 -18.67
C GLY A 27 -22.47 -5.64 -17.79
N GLN A 28 -22.39 -6.71 -17.01
CA GLN A 28 -23.50 -7.15 -16.16
C GLN A 28 -23.50 -6.46 -14.79
N GLN A 29 -24.63 -5.84 -14.44
CA GLN A 29 -24.82 -5.08 -13.19
C GLN A 29 -24.46 -5.86 -11.92
N LEU A 30 -24.78 -7.16 -11.86
CA LEU A 30 -24.46 -8.01 -10.71
C LEU A 30 -22.95 -8.07 -10.45
N GLY A 31 -22.14 -8.14 -11.51
CA GLY A 31 -20.68 -8.13 -11.39
C GLY A 31 -20.17 -6.83 -10.79
N TYR A 32 -20.64 -5.69 -11.29
CA TYR A 32 -20.28 -4.37 -10.74
C TYR A 32 -20.66 -4.23 -9.27
N PHE A 33 -21.87 -4.65 -8.89
CA PHE A 33 -22.32 -4.64 -7.50
C PHE A 33 -21.38 -5.42 -6.59
N GLN A 34 -20.99 -6.62 -7.02
CA GLN A 34 -20.12 -7.50 -6.25
C GLN A 34 -18.70 -6.95 -6.14
N ILE A 35 -18.02 -6.65 -7.25
CA ILE A 35 -16.61 -6.19 -7.19
C ILE A 35 -16.44 -4.87 -6.43
N SER A 36 -17.43 -3.98 -6.46
CA SER A 36 -17.38 -2.68 -5.81
C SER A 36 -17.72 -2.72 -4.32
N ALA A 37 -18.06 -3.89 -3.76
CA ALA A 37 -18.59 -3.95 -2.40
C ALA A 37 -17.63 -3.37 -1.34
N ILE A 38 -16.32 -3.62 -1.46
CA ILE A 38 -15.32 -3.06 -0.54
C ILE A 38 -15.23 -1.53 -0.69
N ASP A 39 -15.07 -1.02 -1.91
CA ASP A 39 -15.00 0.43 -2.18
C ASP A 39 -16.25 1.16 -1.68
N ARG A 40 -17.45 0.63 -1.99
CA ARG A 40 -18.72 1.20 -1.52
C ARG A 40 -18.84 1.20 -0.02
N PHE A 41 -18.45 0.10 0.62
CA PHE A 41 -18.47 -0.01 2.08
C PHE A 41 -17.54 1.02 2.72
N LEU A 42 -16.32 1.20 2.20
CA LEU A 42 -15.38 2.20 2.72
C LEU A 42 -15.91 3.63 2.51
N ARG A 43 -16.50 3.93 1.35
CA ARG A 43 -17.11 5.25 1.09
C ARG A 43 -18.28 5.53 2.04
N GLU A 44 -19.16 4.55 2.23
CA GLU A 44 -20.29 4.68 3.16
C GLU A 44 -19.78 4.89 4.60
N LYS A 45 -18.77 4.12 5.01
CA LYS A 45 -18.14 4.26 6.33
C LYS A 45 -17.47 5.62 6.51
N GLY A 46 -16.77 6.10 5.50
CA GLY A 46 -16.13 7.42 5.52
C GLY A 46 -17.13 8.55 5.73
N LEU A 47 -18.29 8.46 5.08
CA LEU A 47 -19.39 9.43 5.25
C LEU A 47 -20.05 9.34 6.63
N GLN A 48 -20.23 8.13 7.18
CA GLN A 48 -20.90 7.92 8.47
C GLN A 48 -20.02 8.26 9.67
N GLU A 49 -18.73 7.97 9.58
CA GLU A 49 -17.77 8.04 10.69
C GLU A 49 -16.75 9.17 10.53
N GLU A 50 -16.94 10.05 9.53
CA GLU A 50 -16.06 11.19 9.21
C GLU A 50 -14.60 10.76 9.03
N VAL A 51 -14.39 9.67 8.28
CA VAL A 51 -13.04 9.15 7.97
C VAL A 51 -12.57 9.69 6.63
N ASP A 52 -11.52 10.51 6.66
CA ASP A 52 -10.93 11.12 5.46
C ASP A 52 -9.99 10.18 4.68
N ILE A 53 -9.29 9.30 5.40
CA ILE A 53 -8.22 8.47 4.84
C ILE A 53 -8.41 7.02 5.30
N PHE A 54 -8.50 6.11 4.33
CA PHE A 54 -8.40 4.68 4.56
C PHE A 54 -7.01 4.18 4.15
N VAL A 55 -6.33 3.51 5.07
CA VAL A 55 -5.09 2.77 4.78
C VAL A 55 -5.45 1.29 4.70
N ILE A 56 -5.27 0.69 3.52
CA ILE A 56 -5.57 -0.72 3.28
C ILE A 56 -4.24 -1.48 3.20
N ASP A 57 -3.99 -2.33 4.19
CA ASP A 57 -2.86 -3.26 4.14
C ASP A 57 -3.23 -4.49 3.29
N THR A 58 -2.41 -4.78 2.28
CA THR A 58 -2.66 -5.86 1.33
C THR A 58 -1.68 -7.01 1.55
N SER A 59 -2.13 -8.25 1.30
CA SER A 59 -1.22 -9.39 1.25
C SER A 59 -0.16 -9.20 0.15
N PRO A 60 1.00 -9.89 0.20
CA PRO A 60 2.02 -9.78 -0.84
C PRO A 60 1.63 -10.46 -2.17
N SER A 61 0.45 -11.08 -2.24
CA SER A 61 0.02 -11.84 -3.41
C SER A 61 -0.48 -10.93 -4.54
N LEU A 62 -0.40 -11.41 -5.79
CA LEU A 62 -1.04 -10.75 -6.94
C LEU A 62 -2.42 -11.36 -7.20
N SER A 63 -3.21 -11.46 -6.14
CA SER A 63 -4.51 -12.12 -6.15
C SER A 63 -5.61 -11.21 -6.70
N LEU A 64 -6.79 -11.78 -6.96
CA LEU A 64 -7.90 -11.01 -7.51
C LEU A 64 -8.46 -10.02 -6.48
N LEU A 65 -8.47 -10.37 -5.19
CA LEU A 65 -8.83 -9.43 -4.14
C LEU A 65 -7.91 -8.21 -4.14
N ASN A 66 -6.59 -8.43 -4.23
CA ASN A 66 -5.63 -7.34 -4.33
C ASN A 66 -5.86 -6.53 -5.61
N GLN A 67 -6.08 -7.17 -6.76
CA GLN A 67 -6.43 -6.45 -7.99
C GLN A 67 -7.65 -5.53 -7.80
N ILE A 68 -8.73 -6.02 -7.17
CA ILE A 68 -9.93 -5.21 -6.90
C ILE A 68 -9.62 -4.04 -5.96
N ILE A 69 -8.84 -4.26 -4.91
CA ILE A 69 -8.40 -3.19 -3.99
C ILE A 69 -7.61 -2.13 -4.76
N PHE A 70 -6.63 -2.53 -5.58
CA PHE A 70 -5.83 -1.62 -6.41
C PHE A 70 -6.68 -0.85 -7.44
N LEU A 71 -7.71 -1.48 -8.00
CA LEU A 71 -8.64 -0.81 -8.91
C LEU A 71 -9.60 0.15 -8.17
N GLY A 72 -9.87 -0.07 -6.88
CA GLY A 72 -10.68 0.83 -6.06
C GLY A 72 -9.90 1.97 -5.40
N ALA A 73 -8.60 1.81 -5.20
CA ALA A 73 -7.76 2.77 -4.49
C ALA A 73 -7.45 4.04 -5.31
N ASP A 74 -7.42 5.18 -4.62
CA ASP A 74 -7.00 6.46 -5.20
C ASP A 74 -5.47 6.56 -5.31
N TYR A 75 -4.76 6.08 -4.30
CA TYR A 75 -3.30 6.11 -4.22
C TYR A 75 -2.75 4.78 -3.69
N PHE A 76 -1.50 4.48 -4.04
CA PHE A 76 -0.75 3.36 -3.47
C PHE A 76 0.71 3.70 -3.21
N ILE A 77 1.25 3.09 -2.15
CA ILE A 77 2.65 3.16 -1.73
C ILE A 77 3.19 1.74 -1.73
N VAL A 78 4.46 1.56 -2.10
CA VAL A 78 5.09 0.23 -2.10
C VAL A 78 6.18 0.18 -1.03
N PRO A 79 6.02 -0.60 0.05
CA PRO A 79 7.08 -0.89 0.99
C PRO A 79 8.09 -1.88 0.38
N MET A 80 9.38 -1.68 0.62
CA MET A 80 10.45 -2.46 0.00
C MET A 80 11.59 -2.73 0.97
N LEU A 81 12.25 -3.86 0.79
CA LEU A 81 13.54 -4.14 1.41
C LEU A 81 14.68 -3.79 0.44
N PRO A 82 15.88 -3.41 0.93
CA PRO A 82 17.04 -3.20 0.08
C PRO A 82 17.66 -4.54 -0.35
N ASP A 83 16.93 -5.32 -1.16
CA ASP A 83 17.31 -6.64 -1.65
C ASP A 83 16.90 -6.92 -3.12
N ALA A 84 17.33 -8.07 -3.64
CA ALA A 84 17.04 -8.50 -5.01
C ALA A 84 15.55 -8.81 -5.24
N PHE A 85 14.87 -9.35 -4.22
CA PHE A 85 13.46 -9.76 -4.33
C PHE A 85 12.56 -8.53 -4.46
N SER A 86 12.86 -7.45 -3.74
CA SER A 86 12.15 -6.18 -3.86
C SER A 86 12.31 -5.58 -5.25
N VAL A 87 13.52 -5.66 -5.84
CA VAL A 87 13.75 -5.24 -7.23
C VAL A 87 12.90 -6.02 -8.22
N GLN A 88 12.79 -7.34 -8.07
CA GLN A 88 11.93 -8.17 -8.91
C GLN A 88 10.45 -7.88 -8.66
N GLY A 89 10.07 -7.64 -7.40
CA GLY A 89 8.71 -7.28 -6.99
C GLY A 89 8.22 -5.99 -7.62
N ILE A 90 9.07 -4.95 -7.70
CA ILE A 90 8.76 -3.69 -8.39
C ILE A 90 8.38 -3.92 -9.85
N GLU A 91 9.19 -4.70 -10.56
CA GLU A 91 9.00 -4.98 -11.97
C GLU A 91 7.73 -5.79 -12.21
N ASN A 92 7.48 -6.80 -11.38
CA ASN A 92 6.29 -7.63 -11.44
C ASN A 92 5.02 -6.81 -11.13
N LEU A 93 5.00 -6.06 -10.02
CA LEU A 93 3.87 -5.23 -9.62
C LEU A 93 3.55 -4.16 -10.67
N GLY A 94 4.57 -3.43 -11.14
CA GLY A 94 4.37 -2.38 -12.14
C GLY A 94 3.79 -2.92 -13.44
N THR A 95 4.27 -4.07 -13.89
CA THR A 95 3.81 -4.72 -15.12
C THR A 95 2.41 -5.31 -14.99
N ILE A 96 2.10 -5.99 -13.88
CA ILE A 96 0.79 -6.61 -13.69
C ILE A 96 -0.28 -5.55 -13.44
N PHE A 97 0.02 -4.49 -12.69
CA PHE A 97 -0.92 -3.41 -12.43
C PHE A 97 -1.28 -2.67 -13.71
N GLU A 98 -0.30 -2.42 -14.59
CA GLU A 98 -0.56 -1.86 -15.93
C GLU A 98 -1.55 -2.72 -16.72
N LYS A 99 -1.38 -4.05 -16.72
CA LYS A 99 -2.33 -4.97 -17.37
C LYS A 99 -3.71 -4.90 -16.73
N TRP A 100 -3.80 -4.86 -15.40
CA TRP A 100 -5.09 -4.75 -14.70
C TRP A 100 -5.83 -3.46 -15.07
N LYS A 101 -5.14 -2.31 -15.06
CA LYS A 101 -5.71 -1.01 -15.45
C LYS A 101 -6.23 -1.04 -16.89
N GLN A 102 -5.40 -1.51 -17.83
CA GLN A 102 -5.79 -1.56 -19.25
C GLN A 102 -6.96 -2.50 -19.48
N ASN A 103 -6.92 -3.71 -18.91
CA ASN A 103 -8.01 -4.67 -19.02
C ASN A 103 -9.30 -4.11 -18.45
N TRP A 104 -9.27 -3.52 -17.24
CA TRP A 104 -10.45 -2.92 -16.63
C TRP A 104 -10.99 -1.74 -17.44
N LYS A 105 -10.11 -0.90 -17.99
CA LYS A 105 -10.46 0.24 -18.84
C LYS A 105 -11.23 -0.19 -20.09
N ILE A 106 -10.75 -1.22 -20.81
CA ILE A 106 -11.37 -1.66 -22.07
C ILE A 106 -12.55 -2.62 -21.86
N THR A 107 -12.76 -3.12 -20.65
CA THR A 107 -13.87 -4.02 -20.30
C THR A 107 -14.83 -3.35 -19.33
N GLY A 108 -14.63 -3.52 -18.02
CA GLY A 108 -15.53 -3.06 -16.97
C GLY A 108 -15.88 -1.57 -17.05
N LYS A 109 -14.93 -0.67 -17.32
CA LYS A 109 -15.28 0.74 -17.54
C LYS A 109 -16.04 0.96 -18.84
N ALA A 110 -15.51 0.46 -19.96
CA ALA A 110 -16.09 0.68 -21.28
C ALA A 110 -17.51 0.10 -21.44
N LEU A 111 -17.81 -1.00 -20.75
CA LEU A 111 -19.07 -1.73 -20.82
C LEU A 111 -20.04 -1.39 -19.67
N SER A 112 -19.72 -0.38 -18.85
CA SER A 112 -20.55 -0.02 -17.70
C SER A 112 -21.94 0.49 -18.06
N GLY A 113 -22.11 1.06 -19.26
CA GLY A 113 -23.41 1.56 -19.74
C GLY A 113 -24.03 2.54 -18.74
N ASP A 114 -25.26 2.26 -18.31
CA ASP A 114 -26.01 3.06 -17.34
C ASP A 114 -25.75 2.66 -15.86
N THR A 115 -24.74 1.82 -15.60
CA THR A 115 -24.37 1.45 -14.22
C THR A 115 -23.92 2.70 -13.47
N GLU A 116 -24.49 2.95 -12.29
CA GLU A 116 -24.11 4.12 -11.50
C GLU A 116 -22.62 4.11 -11.18
N THR A 117 -21.98 5.29 -11.25
CA THR A 117 -20.53 5.44 -11.09
C THR A 117 -20.00 4.85 -9.79
N LYS A 118 -20.79 4.89 -8.70
CA LYS A 118 -20.43 4.31 -7.39
C LYS A 118 -20.22 2.78 -7.41
N PHE A 119 -20.69 2.07 -8.44
CA PHE A 119 -20.47 0.62 -8.61
C PHE A 119 -19.32 0.31 -9.57
N VAL A 120 -18.76 1.31 -10.24
CA VAL A 120 -17.71 1.13 -11.24
C VAL A 120 -16.39 1.62 -10.66
N LEU A 121 -15.48 0.68 -10.39
CA LEU A 121 -14.16 1.00 -9.82
C LEU A 121 -13.38 1.95 -10.73
N ALA A 122 -12.71 2.92 -10.11
CA ALA A 122 -11.98 3.97 -10.80
C ALA A 122 -10.78 3.44 -11.60
N GLY A 123 -10.12 2.36 -11.18
CA GLY A 123 -9.05 1.70 -11.94
C GLY A 123 -7.82 2.54 -12.26
N ASP A 124 -7.68 3.71 -11.64
CA ASP A 124 -6.67 4.72 -11.99
C ASP A 124 -5.75 5.07 -10.82
N GLY A 125 -5.67 4.19 -9.80
CA GLY A 125 -4.86 4.36 -8.60
C GLY A 125 -3.44 4.84 -8.90
N LEU A 126 -3.02 5.87 -8.15
CA LEU A 126 -1.78 6.60 -8.38
C LEU A 126 -0.66 6.10 -7.48
N PHE A 127 0.49 5.80 -8.09
CA PHE A 127 1.70 5.60 -7.32
C PHE A 127 2.11 6.93 -6.71
N ILE A 128 2.38 6.99 -5.41
CA ILE A 128 2.84 8.23 -4.75
C ILE A 128 4.24 8.13 -4.16
N GLY A 129 4.80 6.93 -4.11
CA GLY A 129 6.16 6.71 -3.67
C GLY A 129 6.35 5.34 -3.03
N TYR A 130 7.55 5.13 -2.52
CA TYR A 130 7.95 3.87 -1.90
C TYR A 130 8.61 4.15 -0.54
N VAL A 131 8.62 3.12 0.31
CA VAL A 131 9.27 3.16 1.63
C VAL A 131 10.35 2.09 1.64
N ILE A 132 11.54 2.41 2.16
CA ILE A 132 12.59 1.43 2.39
C ILE A 132 12.50 0.98 3.85
N ASN A 133 12.22 -0.29 4.07
CA ASN A 133 12.13 -0.93 5.39
C ASN A 133 13.40 -1.71 5.74
N SER A 134 13.53 -2.01 7.04
CA SER A 134 14.51 -2.94 7.62
C SER A 134 15.95 -2.69 7.16
N TYR A 135 16.31 -1.43 7.07
CA TYR A 135 17.66 -1.02 6.77
C TYR A 135 18.54 -1.22 8.02
N ASN A 136 19.48 -2.17 7.93
CA ASN A 136 20.32 -2.56 9.07
C ASN A 136 21.48 -1.56 9.27
N VAL A 137 21.45 -0.80 10.37
CA VAL A 137 22.38 0.33 10.67
C VAL A 137 23.49 -0.07 11.65
N TYR A 138 24.13 -1.22 11.48
CA TYR A 138 25.37 -1.47 12.25
C TYR A 138 26.51 -0.64 11.66
N GLY A 139 26.68 0.59 12.17
CA GLY A 139 27.84 1.47 11.91
C GLY A 139 27.58 2.74 11.10
N GLN A 140 26.36 3.30 11.09
CA GLN A 140 25.99 4.50 10.31
C GLN A 140 26.11 4.36 8.77
N GLN A 141 26.31 3.14 8.27
CA GLN A 141 26.34 2.85 6.84
C GLN A 141 25.56 1.56 6.52
N PRO A 142 24.96 1.46 5.32
CA PRO A 142 24.31 0.23 4.90
C PRO A 142 25.37 -0.86 4.79
N ILE A 143 25.03 -2.10 5.18
CA ILE A 143 25.83 -3.27 4.81
C ILE A 143 26.05 -3.22 3.28
N LYS A 144 27.26 -3.57 2.80
CA LYS A 144 27.67 -3.42 1.38
C LYS A 144 26.62 -3.94 0.39
N ASP A 145 25.97 -5.05 0.73
CA ASP A 145 24.94 -5.66 -0.12
C ASP A 145 23.70 -4.77 -0.26
N HIS A 146 23.28 -4.09 0.81
CA HIS A 146 22.12 -3.17 0.78
C HIS A 146 22.40 -1.88 -0.01
N ARG A 147 23.64 -1.35 0.03
CA ARG A 147 24.01 -0.14 -0.75
C ARG A 147 23.72 -0.30 -2.23
N HIS A 148 24.12 -1.45 -2.78
CA HIS A 148 23.91 -1.78 -4.18
C HIS A 148 22.43 -1.77 -4.55
N TRP A 149 21.57 -2.37 -3.72
CA TRP A 149 20.14 -2.39 -3.94
C TRP A 149 19.49 -1.02 -3.78
N MET A 150 19.92 -0.22 -2.80
CA MET A 150 19.45 1.15 -2.63
C MET A 150 19.76 2.06 -3.84
N GLN A 151 20.82 1.77 -4.59
CA GLN A 151 21.12 2.47 -5.84
C GLN A 151 20.25 1.97 -7.01
N LYS A 152 19.89 0.69 -7.02
CA LYS A 152 19.07 0.07 -8.08
C LYS A 152 17.58 0.34 -7.95
N ILE A 153 17.04 0.32 -6.73
CA ILE A 153 15.61 0.47 -6.46
C ILE A 153 15.04 1.74 -7.12
N PRO A 154 15.61 2.95 -6.94
CA PRO A 154 15.08 4.18 -7.56
C PRO A 154 14.88 4.06 -9.07
N THR A 155 15.86 3.47 -9.78
CA THR A 155 15.79 3.30 -11.25
C THR A 155 14.70 2.33 -11.67
N LYS A 156 14.44 1.29 -10.88
CA LYS A 156 13.37 0.32 -11.13
C LYS A 156 12.00 0.91 -10.80
N VAL A 157 11.91 1.65 -9.68
CA VAL A 157 10.70 2.41 -9.33
C VAL A 157 10.35 3.39 -10.43
N LYS A 158 11.34 4.10 -10.98
CA LYS A 158 11.13 5.04 -12.09
C LYS A 158 10.40 4.39 -13.26
N GLY A 159 10.98 3.35 -13.85
CA GLY A 159 10.48 2.78 -15.10
C GLY A 159 9.24 1.89 -14.95
N PHE A 160 9.02 1.26 -13.79
CA PHE A 160 7.91 0.32 -13.60
C PHE A 160 6.74 0.89 -12.79
N LEU A 161 6.98 1.87 -11.93
CA LEU A 161 5.95 2.45 -11.07
C LEU A 161 5.69 3.92 -11.39
N SER A 162 6.70 4.77 -11.24
CA SER A 162 6.53 6.23 -11.32
C SER A 162 6.10 6.70 -12.70
N GLU A 163 6.86 6.40 -13.76
CA GLU A 163 6.55 6.87 -15.12
C GLU A 163 5.23 6.29 -15.67
N LYS A 164 4.79 5.14 -15.15
CA LYS A 164 3.60 4.42 -15.63
C LYS A 164 2.34 4.73 -14.83
N HIS A 165 2.48 4.98 -13.53
CA HIS A 165 1.37 4.99 -12.58
C HIS A 165 1.29 6.27 -11.72
N CYS A 166 2.15 7.28 -11.95
CA CYS A 166 1.99 8.62 -11.34
C CYS A 166 1.23 9.60 -12.25
N ARG A 167 0.85 10.76 -11.67
CA ARG A 167 0.47 11.97 -12.40
C ARG A 167 1.70 12.84 -12.73
N ASN A 168 1.56 13.66 -13.76
CA ASN A 168 2.52 14.73 -14.10
C ASN A 168 2.77 15.62 -12.88
N GLY A 169 4.04 15.99 -12.64
CA GLY A 169 4.48 16.71 -11.43
C GLY A 169 5.01 15.79 -10.33
N LEU A 170 4.31 14.68 -10.06
CA LEU A 170 4.72 13.72 -9.03
C LEU A 170 5.79 12.73 -9.52
N VAL A 171 5.88 12.51 -10.84
CA VAL A 171 6.87 11.61 -11.46
C VAL A 171 8.30 11.97 -11.04
N ALA A 172 8.68 13.25 -11.04
CA ALA A 172 10.06 13.64 -10.76
C ALA A 172 10.52 13.31 -9.32
N THR A 173 9.59 13.27 -8.37
CA THR A 173 9.87 13.09 -6.94
C THR A 173 9.60 11.67 -6.46
N SER A 174 8.59 10.98 -6.99
CA SER A 174 8.10 9.70 -6.45
C SER A 174 9.04 8.51 -6.61
N TRP A 175 10.00 8.56 -7.53
CA TRP A 175 11.05 7.53 -7.68
C TRP A 175 12.42 7.97 -7.15
N ALA A 176 12.69 9.27 -7.09
CA ALA A 176 14.03 9.78 -6.85
C ALA A 176 14.48 9.55 -5.41
N ASN A 177 13.58 9.76 -4.46
CA ASN A 177 13.82 9.52 -3.04
C ASN A 177 12.65 8.73 -2.44
N PRO A 178 12.90 7.83 -1.48
CA PRO A 178 11.84 7.17 -0.76
C PRO A 178 11.05 8.19 0.09
N LEU A 179 9.77 7.90 0.32
CA LEU A 179 8.94 8.66 1.25
C LEU A 179 9.52 8.59 2.67
N ALA A 180 10.00 7.42 3.07
CA ALA A 180 10.75 7.23 4.30
C ALA A 180 11.74 6.08 4.18
N ILE A 181 12.77 6.12 5.03
CA ILE A 181 13.62 4.98 5.34
C ILE A 181 13.31 4.63 6.78
N ILE A 182 12.66 3.49 6.98
CA ILE A 182 12.24 2.99 8.29
C ILE A 182 13.26 1.93 8.72
N GLN A 183 13.87 2.14 9.89
CA GLN A 183 14.87 1.19 10.40
C GLN A 183 14.22 -0.12 10.86
N ASP A 184 15.06 -1.14 11.07
CA ASP A 184 14.60 -2.35 11.73
C ASP A 184 14.45 -2.12 13.24
N TYR A 185 13.22 -2.18 13.74
CA TYR A 185 12.88 -2.07 15.16
C TYR A 185 12.98 -3.41 15.92
N GLY A 186 13.47 -4.46 15.26
CA GLY A 186 13.73 -5.77 15.87
C GLY A 186 12.46 -6.40 16.44
N ARG A 187 12.45 -6.68 17.75
CA ARG A 187 11.34 -7.38 18.41
C ARG A 187 10.18 -6.46 18.84
N ILE A 188 10.37 -5.14 18.77
CA ILE A 188 9.37 -4.17 19.24
C ILE A 188 8.03 -4.33 18.48
N PRO A 189 7.98 -4.42 17.13
CA PRO A 189 6.73 -4.59 16.39
C PRO A 189 5.95 -5.86 16.78
N ALA A 190 6.66 -6.99 16.98
CA ALA A 190 6.02 -8.23 17.41
C ALA A 190 5.36 -8.08 18.78
N LYS A 191 6.03 -7.38 19.71
CA LYS A 191 5.48 -7.12 21.04
C LYS A 191 4.26 -6.18 20.99
N CYS A 192 4.31 -5.17 20.13
CA CYS A 192 3.19 -4.28 19.88
C CYS A 192 1.96 -5.02 19.38
N GLN A 193 2.14 -6.00 18.50
CA GLN A 193 1.07 -6.83 17.98
C GLN A 193 0.41 -7.71 19.07
N GLU A 194 1.20 -8.25 20.00
CA GLU A 194 0.67 -9.02 21.14
C GLU A 194 -0.19 -8.15 22.08
N ILE A 195 0.24 -6.91 22.32
CA ILE A 195 -0.42 -5.99 23.26
C ILE A 195 -1.55 -5.20 22.59
N GLY A 196 -1.52 -5.05 21.27
CA GLY A 196 -2.47 -4.22 20.52
C GLY A 196 -2.21 -2.73 20.66
N THR A 197 -0.94 -2.32 20.72
CA THR A 197 -0.54 -0.90 20.79
C THR A 197 0.28 -0.48 19.57
N ALA A 198 0.28 0.80 19.23
CA ALA A 198 1.19 1.32 18.22
C ALA A 198 2.63 1.31 18.73
N ILE A 199 3.61 1.19 17.83
CA ILE A 199 5.04 1.09 18.20
C ILE A 199 5.53 2.29 19.03
N PHE A 200 5.06 3.48 18.71
CA PHE A 200 5.40 4.72 19.43
C PHE A 200 4.59 4.92 20.72
N ASP A 201 3.56 4.10 20.96
CA ASP A 201 2.72 4.11 22.16
C ASP A 201 3.05 2.93 23.10
N LEU A 202 4.07 2.13 22.77
CA LEU A 202 4.47 1.00 23.60
C LEU A 202 5.09 1.49 24.92
N ASP A 203 4.55 1.05 26.05
CA ASP A 203 5.20 1.24 27.35
C ASP A 203 6.48 0.38 27.40
N PRO A 204 7.67 0.99 27.49
CA PRO A 204 8.93 0.26 27.54
C PRO A 204 8.99 -0.74 28.70
N ASN A 205 8.27 -0.51 29.80
CA ASN A 205 8.27 -1.39 30.97
C ASN A 205 7.59 -2.75 30.71
N LEU A 206 6.83 -2.89 29.62
CA LEU A 206 6.17 -4.15 29.24
C LEU A 206 7.09 -5.12 28.49
N ILE A 207 8.35 -4.74 28.25
CA ILE A 207 9.35 -5.55 27.58
C ILE A 207 10.27 -6.16 28.64
N GLN A 208 10.12 -7.46 28.90
CA GLN A 208 10.87 -8.19 29.94
C GLN A 208 12.40 -8.15 29.75
N ASP A 209 12.87 -8.01 28.50
CA ASP A 209 14.27 -7.84 28.12
C ASP A 209 14.49 -6.48 27.45
N LEU A 210 14.42 -5.40 28.24
CA LEU A 210 14.76 -4.05 27.77
C LEU A 210 16.23 -4.02 27.31
N HIS A 211 16.46 -4.29 26.03
CA HIS A 211 17.76 -4.07 25.41
C HIS A 211 18.07 -2.56 25.42
N GLN A 212 19.34 -2.21 25.60
CA GLN A 212 19.80 -0.83 25.48
C GLN A 212 19.37 -0.25 24.13
N GLY A 213 18.76 0.94 24.11
CA GLY A 213 18.23 1.56 22.89
C GLY A 213 16.72 1.38 22.66
N THR A 214 16.00 0.63 23.50
CA THR A 214 14.56 0.36 23.28
C THR A 214 13.71 1.63 23.39
N LYS A 215 13.98 2.50 24.37
CA LYS A 215 13.25 3.78 24.53
C LYS A 215 13.55 4.72 23.36
N GLU A 216 14.82 4.82 23.01
CA GLU A 216 15.31 5.61 21.89
C GLU A 216 14.71 5.13 20.56
N ASN A 217 14.52 3.82 20.39
CA ASN A 217 13.85 3.25 19.23
C ASN A 217 12.34 3.55 19.20
N ILE A 218 11.66 3.52 20.36
CA ILE A 218 10.24 3.91 20.43
C ILE A 218 10.07 5.39 20.03
N GLU A 219 10.91 6.28 20.58
CA GLU A 219 10.92 7.71 20.22
C GLU A 219 11.24 7.92 18.73
N LYS A 220 12.28 7.27 18.22
CA LYS A 220 12.66 7.34 16.80
C LYS A 220 11.57 6.81 15.87
N SER A 221 10.83 5.78 16.28
CA SER A 221 9.68 5.29 15.50
C SER A 221 8.62 6.38 15.34
N LYS A 222 8.36 7.14 16.40
CA LYS A 222 7.42 8.26 16.34
C LYS A 222 7.87 9.31 15.34
N GLU A 223 9.15 9.67 15.35
CA GLU A 223 9.74 10.63 14.40
C GLU A 223 9.62 10.12 12.95
N GLU A 224 10.04 8.88 12.68
CA GLU A 224 10.03 8.29 11.34
C GLU A 224 8.61 8.15 10.77
N PHE A 225 7.64 7.68 11.56
CA PHE A 225 6.24 7.55 11.12
C PHE A 225 5.51 8.89 11.01
N THR A 226 5.85 9.88 11.84
CA THR A 226 5.31 11.24 11.72
C THR A 226 5.78 11.87 10.40
N ALA A 227 7.09 11.82 10.13
CA ALA A 227 7.66 12.36 8.90
C ALA A 227 7.12 11.66 7.64
N LEU A 228 6.88 10.35 7.70
CA LEU A 228 6.22 9.61 6.62
C LEU A 228 4.80 10.12 6.39
N SER A 229 4.02 10.24 7.46
CA SER A 229 2.61 10.67 7.40
C SER A 229 2.48 12.09 6.85
N GLU A 230 3.32 13.02 7.30
CA GLU A 230 3.34 14.40 6.80
C GLU A 230 3.62 14.48 5.29
N LYS A 231 4.57 13.67 4.78
CA LYS A 231 4.85 13.62 3.34
C LYS A 231 3.69 13.08 2.54
N ILE A 232 3.01 12.04 3.04
CA ILE A 232 1.84 11.45 2.39
C ILE A 232 0.69 12.47 2.35
N ILE A 233 0.39 13.11 3.49
CA ILE A 233 -0.66 14.13 3.58
C ILE A 233 -0.37 15.29 2.63
N LYS A 234 0.89 15.75 2.57
CA LYS A 234 1.30 16.80 1.63
C LYS A 234 0.98 16.42 0.18
N ILE A 235 1.27 15.18 -0.22
CA ILE A 235 0.96 14.70 -1.57
C ILE A 235 -0.56 14.73 -1.81
N PHE A 236 -1.37 14.26 -0.85
CA PHE A 236 -2.83 14.28 -0.96
C PHE A 236 -3.40 15.70 -1.11
N THR A 237 -2.77 16.71 -0.51
CA THR A 237 -3.19 18.11 -0.67
C THR A 237 -2.80 18.73 -2.00
N GLU A 238 -1.81 18.16 -2.69
CA GLU A 238 -1.25 18.70 -3.94
C GLU A 238 -1.80 18.00 -5.21
N TYR A 239 -2.31 16.77 -5.11
CA TYR A 239 -2.63 15.89 -6.26
C TYR A 239 -3.94 15.13 -6.11
#